data_AF-A0A9E7FE05-F1
#
_entry.id   AF-A0A9E7FE05-F1
#
_cell.length_a   1.000
_cell.length_b   1.000
_cell.length_c   1.000
_cell.angle_alpha   90.00
_cell.angle_beta   90.00
_cell.angle_gamma   90.00
#
_symmetry.space_group_name_H-M   'P 1'
#
loop_
_entity.id
_entity.type
_entity.pdbx_description
1 polymer ?
#
loop_
_entity_poly.entity_id
_entity_poly.type
_entity_poly.pdbx_seq_one_letter_code
_entity_poly.pdbx_strand_id
1 'polypeptide(L)'
;MLRSVAPLLRRSRRFSSSTAVSGSSSSSSDKIVAAVLFERLPVVIPKIEPIVYAFQEFSFRWRQQYRRKYPDEVLGKADAKGKGDYQTDYVPAPRITEADKTNDKRSLQRALDRRLYLLLYGSTYGTPDKEPVWHFPQKVYENEETLRLCAESALKSVIGGLNNTYFVGNAPMAQMVVEPKEDSPPFKRFFFKSQVIGTSKLQIGQCKDFVWLEVALPCSEVKMKMKRNTPAASNLAQAHKWRPKLATFIHKALLVHLETIDPLRQSLLRGWLLLNLIISCITEMGSKQQKIVIKVQINCNKCRSKAMRLVASAEGVDSVAVEGEDKDHLVLVGDGVDPADLTCTLRKKVGHAYIVKVEEVKAKTEPEKPPPVVNAVAVGPTP
;
A
#
# COMPACT_ATOMS: atom_id res chain seq x y z
N MET A 1 57.80 19.11 29.49
CA MET A 1 56.36 18.75 29.46
C MET A 1 56.15 17.63 28.46
N LEU A 2 56.17 16.40 28.95
CA LEU A 2 55.87 15.18 28.19
C LEU A 2 54.35 14.99 28.17
N ARG A 3 53.76 14.80 26.99
CA ARG A 3 52.43 14.17 26.87
C ARG A 3 52.54 12.92 26.00
N SER A 4 52.41 11.81 26.71
CA SER A 4 52.27 10.44 26.24
C SER A 4 51.06 10.29 25.32
N VAL A 5 51.24 9.59 24.20
CA VAL A 5 50.15 9.04 23.36
C VAL A 5 50.17 7.53 23.56
N ALA A 6 49.12 7.01 24.19
CA ALA A 6 48.94 5.57 24.42
C ALA A 6 48.60 4.83 23.11
N PRO A 7 49.11 3.60 22.89
CA PRO A 7 48.71 2.79 21.75
C PRO A 7 47.38 2.07 22.04
N LEU A 8 46.45 2.20 21.09
CA LEU A 8 45.17 1.50 21.08
C LEU A 8 45.39 -0.01 20.97
N LEU A 9 44.96 -0.76 21.99
CA LEU A 9 44.86 -2.21 22.01
C LEU A 9 43.97 -2.71 20.86
N ARG A 10 44.59 -3.34 19.85
CA ARG A 10 43.90 -4.17 18.87
C ARG A 10 43.31 -5.39 19.58
N ARG A 11 42.01 -5.34 19.87
CA ARG A 11 41.23 -6.49 20.32
C ARG A 11 41.06 -7.47 19.15
N SER A 12 41.80 -8.58 19.18
CA SER A 12 41.60 -9.73 18.30
C SER A 12 40.15 -10.23 18.46
N ARG A 13 39.34 -10.12 17.39
CA ARG A 13 38.07 -10.84 17.30
C ARG A 13 38.40 -12.29 16.97
N ARG A 14 38.23 -13.17 17.95
CA ARG A 14 38.18 -14.62 17.74
C ARG A 14 37.05 -14.91 16.73
N PHE A 15 37.41 -15.43 15.57
CA PHE A 15 36.47 -16.14 14.71
C PHE A 15 36.17 -17.48 15.39
N SER A 16 34.91 -17.69 15.75
CA SER A 16 34.41 -19.00 16.16
C SER A 16 34.35 -19.89 14.93
N SER A 17 35.38 -20.71 14.72
CA SER A 17 35.32 -21.84 13.80
C SER A 17 34.40 -22.90 14.41
N SER A 18 33.16 -22.98 13.94
CA SER A 18 32.31 -24.14 14.23
C SER A 18 32.82 -25.32 13.42
N THR A 19 33.42 -26.27 14.13
CA THR A 19 33.79 -27.61 13.67
C THR A 19 32.63 -28.24 12.91
N ALA A 20 32.89 -28.70 11.69
CA ALA A 20 31.95 -29.49 10.92
C ALA A 20 31.72 -30.82 11.64
N VAL A 21 30.52 -30.99 12.19
CA VAL A 21 30.02 -32.28 12.65
C VAL A 21 29.26 -32.89 11.48
N SER A 22 29.84 -33.92 10.89
CA SER A 22 29.15 -34.88 10.04
C SER A 22 28.18 -35.68 10.91
N GLY A 23 26.89 -35.42 10.73
CA GLY A 23 25.80 -36.14 11.37
C GLY A 23 24.77 -36.60 10.34
N SER A 24 24.54 -37.91 10.30
CA SER A 24 23.57 -38.59 9.45
C SER A 24 22.11 -38.40 9.88
N SER A 25 21.25 -38.15 8.87
CA SER A 25 19.83 -38.54 8.72
C SER A 25 18.79 -38.24 9.81
N SER A 26 17.79 -37.41 9.49
CA SER A 26 16.37 -37.65 9.80
C SER A 26 15.45 -36.98 8.78
N SER A 27 14.47 -37.73 8.27
CA SER A 27 13.61 -37.38 7.13
C SER A 27 12.41 -36.52 7.56
N SER A 28 12.59 -35.20 7.56
CA SER A 28 11.49 -34.22 7.39
C SER A 28 12.06 -32.92 6.82
N SER A 29 12.57 -32.97 5.59
CA SER A 29 13.17 -31.78 4.98
C SER A 29 12.08 -30.82 4.48
N ASP A 30 11.93 -29.69 5.18
CA ASP A 30 11.23 -28.52 4.61
C ASP A 30 11.79 -28.26 3.21
N LYS A 31 10.96 -28.29 2.17
CA LYS A 31 11.47 -28.03 0.81
C LYS A 31 11.98 -26.59 0.72
N ILE A 32 13.07 -26.40 0.01
CA ILE A 32 13.64 -25.06 -0.20
C ILE A 32 13.21 -24.58 -1.58
N VAL A 33 12.78 -23.32 -1.68
CA VAL A 33 12.38 -22.69 -2.94
C VAL A 33 13.18 -21.41 -3.12
N ALA A 34 13.86 -21.28 -4.25
CA ALA A 34 14.52 -20.04 -4.65
C ALA A 34 13.55 -19.21 -5.49
N ALA A 35 13.29 -17.97 -5.08
CA ALA A 35 12.45 -17.00 -5.80
C ALA A 35 13.27 -15.76 -6.19
N VAL A 36 12.97 -15.16 -7.34
CA VAL A 36 13.74 -14.03 -7.88
C VAL A 36 12.86 -12.78 -7.97
N LEU A 37 13.25 -11.76 -7.22
CA LEU A 37 12.76 -10.40 -7.37
C LEU A 37 13.51 -9.74 -8.53
N PHE A 38 12.93 -9.83 -9.72
CA PHE A 38 13.48 -9.22 -10.92
C PHE A 38 12.94 -7.80 -11.07
N GLU A 39 13.82 -6.81 -10.88
CA GLU A 39 13.46 -5.40 -10.86
C GLU A 39 14.11 -4.60 -11.99
N ARG A 40 13.38 -3.62 -12.50
CA ARG A 40 13.92 -2.56 -13.34
C ARG A 40 13.99 -1.28 -12.52
N LEU A 41 15.19 -0.72 -12.42
CA LEU A 41 15.49 0.50 -11.67
C LEU A 41 14.92 1.76 -12.37
N PRO A 42 14.63 2.85 -11.63
CA PRO A 42 14.18 4.08 -12.25
C PRO A 42 15.29 4.62 -13.15
N VAL A 43 14.92 4.90 -14.39
CA VAL A 43 15.81 5.45 -15.43
C VAL A 43 15.88 6.97 -15.30
N VAL A 44 14.78 7.59 -14.87
CA VAL A 44 14.66 9.04 -14.67
C VAL A 44 14.50 9.32 -13.18
N ILE A 45 14.99 10.48 -12.73
CA ILE A 45 14.85 10.93 -11.35
C ILE A 45 13.35 11.15 -11.03
N PRO A 46 12.83 10.63 -9.90
CA PRO A 46 11.46 10.88 -9.44
C PRO A 46 11.11 12.36 -9.39
N LYS A 47 9.83 12.67 -9.65
CA LYS A 47 9.34 14.04 -9.47
C LYS A 47 9.46 14.45 -8.00
N ILE A 48 10.10 15.61 -7.79
CA ILE A 48 10.24 16.24 -6.49
C ILE A 48 8.86 16.80 -6.09
N GLU A 49 8.52 16.72 -4.81
CA GLU A 49 7.30 17.31 -4.30
C GLU A 49 7.32 18.85 -4.43
N PRO A 50 6.17 19.51 -4.69
CA PRO A 50 6.13 20.96 -4.92
C PRO A 50 6.71 21.79 -3.77
N ILE A 51 6.53 21.36 -2.52
CA ILE A 51 7.07 22.05 -1.34
C ILE A 51 8.60 21.99 -1.28
N VAL A 52 9.17 20.84 -1.62
CA VAL A 52 10.63 20.64 -1.66
C VAL A 52 11.22 21.47 -2.80
N TYR A 53 10.56 21.48 -3.96
CA TYR A 53 10.95 22.33 -5.08
C TYR A 53 10.90 23.83 -4.72
N ALA A 54 9.81 24.30 -4.11
CA ALA A 54 9.67 25.69 -3.68
C ALA A 54 10.77 26.09 -2.68
N PHE A 55 11.10 25.22 -1.73
CA PHE A 55 12.19 25.45 -0.79
C PHE A 55 13.57 25.46 -1.47
N GLN A 56 13.80 24.60 -2.46
CA GLN A 56 15.05 24.59 -3.24
C GLN A 56 15.21 25.89 -4.04
N GLU A 57 14.15 26.35 -4.71
CA GLU A 57 14.12 27.63 -5.42
C GLU A 57 14.35 28.82 -4.47
N PHE A 58 13.66 28.84 -3.33
CA PHE A 58 13.88 29.85 -2.28
C PHE A 58 15.34 29.84 -1.81
N SER A 59 15.87 28.67 -1.47
CA SER A 59 17.24 28.50 -0.99
C SER A 59 18.27 28.90 -2.05
N PHE A 60 18.00 28.61 -3.32
CA PHE A 60 18.83 29.02 -4.45
C PHE A 60 18.86 30.54 -4.54
N ARG A 61 17.70 31.21 -4.57
CA ARG A 61 17.59 32.68 -4.63
C ARG A 61 18.23 33.37 -3.43
N TRP A 62 17.96 32.88 -2.22
CA TRP A 62 18.57 33.38 -0.99
C TRP A 62 20.09 33.30 -1.06
N ARG A 63 20.63 32.16 -1.52
CA ARG A 63 22.09 31.98 -1.67
C ARG A 63 22.70 32.93 -2.70
N GLN A 64 21.99 33.29 -3.77
CA GLN A 64 22.51 34.24 -4.76
C GLN A 64 22.73 35.65 -4.18
N GLN A 65 21.96 36.06 -3.17
CA GLN A 65 22.12 37.37 -2.52
C GLN A 65 23.48 37.51 -1.82
N TYR A 66 23.96 36.43 -1.22
CA TYR A 66 25.20 36.41 -0.42
C TYR A 66 26.37 35.74 -1.13
N ARG A 67 26.18 35.29 -2.37
CA ARG A 67 27.25 34.66 -3.14
C ARG A 67 28.25 35.71 -3.63
N ARG A 68 29.53 35.32 -3.64
CA ARG A 68 30.58 36.09 -4.29
C ARG A 68 30.21 36.26 -5.78
N LYS A 69 30.01 37.51 -6.21
CA LYS A 69 29.85 37.84 -7.63
C LYS A 69 31.20 37.66 -8.32
N TYR A 70 31.26 36.81 -9.34
CA TYR A 70 32.45 36.67 -10.18
C TYR A 70 32.48 37.80 -11.22
N PRO A 71 33.67 38.29 -11.61
CA PRO A 71 33.78 39.28 -12.68
C PRO A 71 33.23 38.74 -13.99
N ASP A 72 32.50 39.58 -14.73
CA ASP A 72 31.88 39.20 -16.00
C ASP A 72 32.93 38.85 -17.06
N GLU A 73 34.15 39.38 -16.97
CA GLU A 73 35.29 39.02 -17.83
C GLU A 73 35.70 37.54 -17.73
N VAL A 74 35.43 36.88 -16.59
CA VAL A 74 35.72 35.45 -16.41
C VAL A 74 34.59 34.60 -17.00
N LEU A 75 33.34 35.06 -16.88
CA LEU A 75 32.16 34.30 -17.33
C LEU A 75 31.86 34.51 -18.82
N GLY A 76 32.02 35.72 -19.35
CA GLY A 76 31.64 36.10 -20.71
C GLY A 76 32.59 35.61 -21.82
N LYS A 77 33.76 35.04 -21.48
CA LYS A 77 34.68 34.44 -22.48
C LYS A 77 34.07 33.25 -23.22
N ALA A 78 33.07 32.59 -22.63
CA ALA A 78 32.38 31.47 -23.25
C ALA A 78 31.41 31.92 -24.35
N ASP A 79 30.76 33.09 -24.18
CA ASP A 79 29.78 33.62 -25.14
C ASP A 79 30.44 34.14 -26.43
N ALA A 80 31.74 34.47 -26.38
CA ALA A 80 32.55 34.81 -27.54
C ALA A 80 32.89 33.60 -28.42
N LYS A 81 32.70 32.37 -27.91
CA LYS A 81 32.92 31.14 -28.67
C LYS A 81 31.67 30.88 -29.50
N GLY A 82 31.79 30.96 -30.83
CA GLY A 82 30.67 30.75 -31.75
C GLY A 82 29.88 29.49 -31.41
N LYS A 83 28.55 29.58 -31.50
CA LYS A 83 27.66 28.41 -31.32
C LYS A 83 28.03 27.39 -32.39
N GLY A 84 28.40 26.17 -31.99
CA GLY A 84 28.86 25.14 -32.92
C GLY A 84 27.83 24.81 -34.01
N ASP A 85 28.26 24.09 -35.05
CA ASP A 85 27.50 23.84 -36.28
C ASP A 85 26.13 23.13 -36.08
N TYR A 86 25.91 22.55 -34.89
CA TYR A 86 24.62 21.96 -34.49
C TYR A 86 23.72 23.02 -33.87
N GLN A 87 22.93 23.65 -34.73
CA GLN A 87 22.03 24.76 -34.38
C GLN A 87 20.65 24.28 -33.89
N THR A 88 20.62 23.19 -33.12
CA THR A 88 19.40 22.68 -32.49
C THR A 88 19.52 22.84 -30.98
N ASP A 89 18.62 23.61 -30.39
CA ASP A 89 18.53 23.71 -28.93
C ASP A 89 18.24 22.32 -28.36
N TYR A 90 19.00 21.90 -27.35
CA TYR A 90 18.77 20.62 -26.71
C TYR A 90 17.41 20.62 -26.01
N VAL A 91 16.44 19.93 -26.60
CA VAL A 91 15.14 19.68 -25.99
C VAL A 91 15.17 18.26 -25.41
N PRO A 92 15.12 18.10 -24.07
CA PRO A 92 15.11 16.77 -23.47
C PRO A 92 13.82 16.02 -23.86
N ALA A 93 13.94 14.71 -24.03
CA ALA A 93 12.79 13.85 -24.31
C ALA A 93 11.74 13.96 -23.18
N PRO A 94 10.44 13.87 -23.51
CA PRO A 94 9.38 13.93 -22.51
C PRO A 94 9.49 12.76 -21.53
N ARG A 95 9.21 13.02 -20.25
CA ARG A 95 9.22 11.98 -19.20
C ARG A 95 8.12 10.93 -19.36
N ILE A 96 7.03 11.30 -20.03
CA ILE A 96 5.86 10.44 -20.27
C ILE A 96 6.03 9.79 -21.63
N THR A 97 6.12 8.46 -21.63
CA THR A 97 6.27 7.66 -22.85
C THR A 97 4.90 7.32 -23.47
N GLU A 98 4.90 6.75 -24.67
CA GLU A 98 3.69 6.20 -25.29
C GLU A 98 3.06 5.09 -24.43
N ALA A 99 3.90 4.23 -23.86
CA ALA A 99 3.50 3.15 -22.94
C ALA A 99 2.85 3.66 -21.64
N ASP A 100 3.19 4.88 -21.20
CA ASP A 100 2.53 5.52 -20.06
C ASP A 100 1.13 6.02 -20.41
N LYS A 101 0.95 6.52 -21.64
CA LYS A 101 -0.37 6.98 -22.14
C LYS A 101 -1.34 5.82 -22.32
N THR A 102 -0.85 4.68 -22.82
CA THR A 102 -1.62 3.44 -23.01
C THR A 102 -1.71 2.58 -21.74
N ASN A 103 -0.87 2.86 -20.73
CA ASN A 103 -0.71 2.07 -19.51
C ASN A 103 -0.32 0.60 -19.77
N ASP A 104 0.66 0.40 -20.65
CA ASP A 104 1.12 -0.92 -21.09
C ASP A 104 1.96 -1.63 -20.02
N LYS A 105 1.28 -2.44 -19.21
CA LYS A 105 1.84 -3.21 -18.10
C LYS A 105 2.84 -4.30 -18.50
N ARG A 106 2.94 -4.63 -19.78
CA ARG A 106 3.93 -5.59 -20.31
C ARG A 106 5.24 -4.93 -20.74
N SER A 107 5.23 -3.63 -20.97
CA SER A 107 6.39 -2.89 -21.43
C SER A 107 7.29 -2.46 -20.25
N LEU A 108 8.60 -2.36 -20.52
CA LEU A 108 9.60 -1.79 -19.61
C LEU A 108 9.75 -0.28 -19.74
N GLN A 109 9.17 0.31 -20.79
CA GLN A 109 9.26 1.74 -21.09
C GLN A 109 8.22 2.56 -20.33
N ARG A 110 7.32 1.91 -19.57
CA ARG A 110 6.39 2.55 -18.64
C ARG A 110 7.10 3.01 -17.36
N ALA A 111 6.60 4.07 -16.73
CA ALA A 111 7.02 4.63 -15.46
C ALA A 111 8.55 4.72 -15.30
N LEU A 112 9.19 5.52 -16.17
CA LEU A 112 10.64 5.71 -16.18
C LEU A 112 11.20 6.18 -14.82
N ASP A 113 10.38 6.85 -14.01
CA ASP A 113 10.74 7.39 -12.71
C ASP A 113 10.52 6.43 -11.53
N ARG A 114 9.91 5.26 -11.77
CA ARG A 114 9.59 4.26 -10.74
C ARG A 114 10.35 2.96 -10.94
N ARG A 115 10.39 2.18 -9.86
CA ARG A 115 10.87 0.79 -9.87
C ARG A 115 9.75 -0.12 -10.31
N LEU A 116 10.06 -1.00 -11.27
CA LEU A 116 9.14 -2.01 -11.76
C LEU A 116 9.60 -3.39 -11.32
N TYR A 117 8.65 -4.27 -11.01
CA TYR A 117 8.89 -5.65 -10.63
C TYR A 117 8.16 -6.59 -11.56
N LEU A 118 8.83 -7.66 -12.01
CA LEU A 118 8.23 -8.70 -12.82
C LEU A 118 7.41 -9.65 -11.94
N LEU A 119 6.13 -9.80 -12.24
CA LEU A 119 5.28 -10.83 -11.68
C LEU A 119 4.75 -11.73 -12.78
N LEU A 120 4.64 -13.01 -12.44
CA LEU A 120 4.13 -14.07 -13.30
C LEU A 120 2.80 -14.56 -12.77
N TYR A 121 1.90 -14.94 -13.68
CA TYR A 121 0.64 -15.58 -13.38
C TYR A 121 0.73 -17.06 -13.73
N GLY A 122 0.53 -17.94 -12.74
CA GLY A 122 0.65 -19.37 -12.95
C GLY A 122 0.43 -20.18 -11.68
N SER A 123 0.66 -21.49 -11.81
CA SER A 123 0.69 -22.40 -10.67
C SER A 123 2.04 -22.31 -9.97
N THR A 124 2.03 -22.33 -8.64
CA THR A 124 3.25 -22.32 -7.83
C THR A 124 3.33 -23.52 -6.93
N TYR A 125 4.56 -23.89 -6.58
CA TYR A 125 4.82 -24.76 -5.46
C TYR A 125 4.20 -24.20 -4.17
N GLY A 126 3.23 -24.94 -3.58
CA GLY A 126 2.56 -24.59 -2.32
C GLY A 126 1.17 -23.96 -2.44
N THR A 127 0.65 -23.75 -3.65
CA THR A 127 -0.75 -23.37 -3.86
C THR A 127 -1.57 -24.61 -4.24
N PRO A 128 -2.82 -24.77 -3.78
CA PRO A 128 -3.67 -25.87 -4.22
C PRO A 128 -3.79 -25.82 -5.75
N ASP A 129 -3.62 -26.99 -6.40
CA ASP A 129 -3.32 -27.18 -7.83
C ASP A 129 -4.27 -26.52 -8.85
N LYS A 130 -5.32 -25.81 -8.40
CA LYS A 130 -6.40 -25.28 -9.25
C LYS A 130 -6.49 -23.76 -9.32
N GLU A 131 -5.87 -22.99 -8.42
CA GLU A 131 -5.97 -21.52 -8.44
C GLU A 131 -4.66 -20.86 -8.87
N PRO A 132 -4.62 -20.17 -10.03
CA PRO A 132 -3.42 -19.46 -10.44
C PRO A 132 -3.25 -18.18 -9.62
N VAL A 133 -2.05 -18.00 -9.08
CA VAL A 133 -1.69 -16.88 -8.20
C VAL A 133 -0.54 -16.09 -8.81
N TRP A 134 -0.56 -14.78 -8.59
CA TRP A 134 0.56 -13.90 -8.95
C TRP A 134 1.76 -14.18 -8.05
N HIS A 135 2.88 -14.53 -8.67
CA HIS A 135 4.10 -14.89 -7.96
C HIS A 135 5.34 -14.38 -8.68
N PHE A 136 6.48 -14.46 -8.00
CA PHE A 136 7.77 -14.17 -8.58
C PHE A 136 8.34 -15.43 -9.26
N PRO A 137 9.18 -15.31 -10.30
CA PRO A 137 9.92 -16.43 -10.85
C PRO A 137 10.55 -17.26 -9.73
N GLN A 138 10.16 -18.53 -9.61
CA GLN A 138 10.61 -19.39 -8.53
C GLN A 138 10.89 -20.80 -9.02
N LYS A 139 11.81 -21.48 -8.35
CA LYS A 139 12.17 -22.87 -8.61
C LYS A 139 12.38 -23.60 -7.29
N VAL A 140 11.90 -24.83 -7.21
CA VAL A 140 12.18 -25.71 -6.08
C VAL A 140 13.64 -26.15 -6.17
N TYR A 141 14.34 -26.07 -5.05
CA TYR A 141 15.73 -26.50 -4.96
C TYR A 141 15.79 -28.03 -4.98
N GLU A 142 16.58 -28.58 -5.91
CA GLU A 142 16.77 -30.03 -6.04
C GLU A 142 18.24 -30.38 -5.84
N ASN A 143 19.06 -30.23 -6.88
CA ASN A 143 20.45 -30.69 -6.90
C ASN A 143 21.44 -29.63 -7.44
N GLU A 144 21.07 -28.34 -7.43
CA GLU A 144 21.99 -27.29 -7.87
C GLU A 144 23.12 -27.02 -6.86
N GLU A 145 24.31 -26.64 -7.35
CA GLU A 145 25.48 -26.38 -6.50
C GLU A 145 25.26 -25.25 -5.48
N THR A 146 24.58 -24.17 -5.89
CA THR A 146 24.25 -23.03 -5.02
C THR A 146 22.81 -22.58 -5.19
N LEU A 147 22.22 -22.03 -4.13
CA LEU A 147 20.87 -21.44 -4.18
C LEU A 147 20.78 -20.29 -5.20
N ARG A 148 21.88 -19.57 -5.41
CA ARG A 148 21.96 -18.55 -6.45
C ARG A 148 21.83 -19.13 -7.85
N LEU A 149 22.53 -20.23 -8.15
CA LEU A 149 22.42 -20.90 -9.45
C LEU A 149 21.01 -21.46 -9.68
N CYS A 150 20.35 -21.96 -8.63
CA CYS A 150 18.94 -22.35 -8.69
C CYS A 150 18.05 -21.15 -9.06
N ALA A 151 18.28 -19.99 -8.44
CA ALA A 151 17.58 -18.74 -8.73
C ALA A 151 17.84 -18.23 -10.17
N GLU A 152 19.10 -18.28 -10.62
CA GLU A 152 19.50 -17.94 -12.00
C GLU A 152 18.82 -18.88 -13.02
N SER A 153 18.76 -20.18 -12.73
CA SER A 153 18.03 -21.16 -13.53
C SER A 153 16.53 -20.86 -13.59
N ALA A 154 15.92 -20.47 -12.47
CA ALA A 154 14.51 -20.08 -12.38
C ALA A 154 14.19 -18.85 -13.25
N LEU A 155 15.10 -17.87 -13.30
CA LEU A 155 14.93 -16.70 -14.15
C LEU A 155 15.19 -17.03 -15.63
N LYS A 156 16.17 -17.90 -15.88
CA LYS A 156 16.54 -18.36 -17.23
C LYS A 156 15.43 -19.15 -17.89
N SER A 157 14.64 -19.95 -17.16
CA SER A 157 13.48 -20.65 -17.74
C SER A 157 12.38 -19.69 -18.22
N VAL A 158 12.23 -18.56 -17.53
CA VAL A 158 11.21 -17.54 -17.85
C VAL A 158 11.65 -16.62 -18.99
N ILE A 159 12.91 -16.17 -19.00
CA ILE A 159 13.40 -15.17 -19.97
C ILE A 159 14.11 -15.83 -21.18
N GLY A 160 14.51 -17.10 -21.06
CA GLY A 160 15.29 -17.83 -22.06
C GLY A 160 16.80 -17.53 -22.04
N GLY A 161 17.23 -16.42 -21.44
CA GLY A 161 18.64 -16.04 -21.33
C GLY A 161 18.94 -15.04 -20.20
N LEU A 162 20.20 -15.00 -19.74
CA LEU A 162 20.64 -14.19 -18.59
C LEU A 162 21.48 -12.96 -18.97
N ASN A 163 21.70 -12.70 -20.26
CA ASN A 163 22.68 -11.70 -20.76
C ASN A 163 22.40 -10.27 -20.26
N ASN A 164 21.13 -9.93 -20.05
CA ASN A 164 20.69 -8.58 -19.61
C ASN A 164 20.22 -8.57 -18.14
N THR A 165 20.68 -9.53 -17.35
CA THR A 165 20.27 -9.70 -15.95
C THR A 165 21.48 -9.65 -15.02
N TYR A 166 21.32 -9.03 -13.86
CA TYR A 166 22.39 -8.94 -12.87
C TYR A 166 21.88 -9.27 -11.49
N PHE A 167 22.45 -10.34 -10.92
CA PHE A 167 22.17 -10.76 -9.54
C PHE A 167 23.08 -9.99 -8.58
N VAL A 168 22.47 -9.33 -7.59
CA VAL A 168 23.16 -8.39 -6.70
C VAL A 168 24.17 -9.09 -5.78
N GLY A 169 23.92 -10.35 -5.40
CA GLY A 169 24.81 -11.11 -4.52
C GLY A 169 24.44 -12.59 -4.40
N ASN A 170 25.30 -13.36 -3.72
CA ASN A 170 25.09 -14.79 -3.47
C ASN A 170 24.18 -15.09 -2.27
N ALA A 171 24.02 -14.13 -1.36
CA ALA A 171 23.13 -14.27 -0.22
C ALA A 171 21.68 -13.95 -0.62
N PRO A 172 20.69 -14.71 -0.11
CA PRO A 172 19.29 -14.33 -0.27
C PRO A 172 19.02 -13.02 0.48
N MET A 173 18.20 -12.16 -0.10
CA MET A 173 17.80 -10.87 0.47
C MET A 173 16.77 -11.03 1.59
N ALA A 174 15.89 -12.02 1.47
CA ALA A 174 14.84 -12.29 2.44
C ALA A 174 14.48 -13.78 2.43
N GLN A 175 13.89 -14.25 3.53
CA GLN A 175 13.29 -15.58 3.63
C GLN A 175 11.83 -15.47 4.07
N MET A 176 11.01 -16.40 3.61
CA MET A 176 9.62 -16.55 4.02
C MET A 176 9.35 -18.02 4.25
N VAL A 177 8.94 -18.35 5.47
CA VAL A 177 8.47 -19.70 5.83
C VAL A 177 6.98 -19.74 5.49
N VAL A 178 6.60 -20.65 4.59
CA VAL A 178 5.20 -20.88 4.26
C VAL A 178 4.73 -22.07 5.07
N GLU A 179 3.79 -21.81 5.98
CA GLU A 179 3.15 -22.84 6.79
C GLU A 179 2.33 -23.79 5.90
N PRO A 180 2.26 -25.08 6.26
CA PRO A 180 1.54 -26.07 5.47
C PRO A 180 0.05 -25.72 5.43
N LYS A 181 -0.52 -25.68 4.23
CA LYS A 181 -1.97 -25.71 4.03
C LYS A 181 -2.35 -27.12 3.60
N GLU A 182 -3.34 -27.68 4.30
CA GLU A 182 -4.02 -29.01 4.23
C GLU A 182 -3.39 -30.14 3.39
N ASP A 183 -2.88 -29.89 2.18
CA ASP A 183 -2.30 -30.89 1.27
C ASP A 183 -0.81 -30.65 0.87
N SER A 184 -0.15 -29.60 1.36
CA SER A 184 1.21 -29.21 0.93
C SER A 184 2.23 -29.20 2.08
N PRO A 185 3.43 -29.77 1.90
CA PRO A 185 4.45 -29.77 2.95
C PRO A 185 4.98 -28.35 3.19
N PRO A 186 5.42 -28.04 4.43
CA PRO A 186 6.06 -26.76 4.72
C PRO A 186 7.28 -26.53 3.83
N PHE A 187 7.48 -25.28 3.41
CA PHE A 187 8.64 -24.93 2.60
C PHE A 187 9.14 -23.52 2.90
N LYS A 188 10.45 -23.35 2.70
CA LYS A 188 11.16 -22.09 2.91
C LYS A 188 11.46 -21.45 1.58
N ARG A 189 10.93 -20.24 1.36
CA ARG A 189 11.16 -19.46 0.16
C ARG A 189 12.23 -18.40 0.42
N PHE A 190 13.33 -18.47 -0.34
CA PHE A 190 14.42 -17.50 -0.30
C PHE A 190 14.33 -16.56 -1.49
N PHE A 191 14.38 -15.26 -1.25
CA PHE A 191 14.27 -14.24 -2.28
C PHE A 191 15.65 -13.74 -2.69
N PHE A 192 15.97 -13.83 -3.97
CA PHE A 192 17.15 -13.25 -4.59
C PHE A 192 16.79 -11.98 -5.34
N LYS A 193 17.69 -11.00 -5.30
CA LYS A 193 17.50 -9.73 -5.98
C LYS A 193 18.24 -9.74 -7.32
N SER A 194 17.52 -9.47 -8.40
CA SER A 194 18.06 -9.39 -9.76
C SER A 194 17.60 -8.11 -10.45
N GLN A 195 18.48 -7.49 -11.23
CA GLN A 195 18.27 -6.22 -11.90
C GLN A 195 18.31 -6.38 -13.42
N VAL A 196 17.47 -5.61 -14.12
CA VAL A 196 17.52 -5.47 -15.57
C VAL A 196 18.70 -4.56 -15.95
N ILE A 197 19.65 -5.10 -16.71
CA ILE A 197 20.76 -4.35 -17.32
C ILE A 197 20.56 -4.42 -18.84
N GLY A 198 19.76 -3.52 -19.40
CA GLY A 198 19.58 -3.40 -20.85
C GLY A 198 18.19 -2.96 -21.29
N THR A 199 18.12 -2.45 -22.52
CA THR A 199 16.90 -1.96 -23.18
C THR A 199 16.27 -2.99 -24.14
N SER A 200 16.90 -4.16 -24.29
CA SER A 200 16.43 -5.21 -25.20
C SER A 200 15.05 -5.72 -24.79
N LYS A 201 14.19 -5.98 -25.78
CA LYS A 201 12.88 -6.60 -25.61
C LYS A 201 13.09 -7.98 -24.95
N LEU A 202 12.82 -8.08 -23.65
CA LEU A 202 12.85 -9.36 -22.94
C LEU A 202 11.66 -10.19 -23.43
N GLN A 203 11.96 -11.30 -24.12
CA GLN A 203 10.93 -12.27 -24.50
C GLN A 203 10.65 -13.15 -23.29
N ILE A 204 9.58 -12.85 -22.56
CA ILE A 204 9.14 -13.66 -21.43
C ILE A 204 8.36 -14.85 -21.98
N GLY A 205 8.92 -16.04 -21.85
CA GLY A 205 8.33 -17.33 -22.22
C GLY A 205 7.78 -18.09 -21.01
N GLN A 206 7.08 -19.19 -21.27
CA GLN A 206 6.65 -20.18 -20.26
C GLN A 206 5.73 -19.67 -19.12
N CYS A 207 4.90 -18.66 -19.36
CA CYS A 207 3.93 -18.15 -18.36
C CYS A 207 2.55 -17.96 -18.98
N LYS A 208 1.47 -18.10 -18.18
CA LYS A 208 0.10 -17.82 -18.66
C LYS A 208 -0.09 -16.32 -18.92
N ASP A 209 0.39 -15.50 -17.99
CA ASP A 209 0.44 -14.05 -18.13
C ASP A 209 1.60 -13.49 -17.31
N PHE A 210 2.04 -12.28 -17.64
CA PHE A 210 3.07 -11.57 -16.89
C PHE A 210 2.80 -10.06 -16.88
N VAL A 211 3.23 -9.40 -15.81
CA VAL A 211 3.01 -7.97 -15.60
C VAL A 211 4.22 -7.33 -14.92
N TRP A 212 4.59 -6.13 -15.36
CA TRP A 212 5.51 -5.23 -14.66
C TRP A 212 4.73 -4.30 -13.73
N LEU A 213 4.81 -4.57 -12.43
CA LEU A 213 4.13 -3.78 -11.40
C LEU A 213 5.03 -2.66 -10.86
N GLU A 214 4.42 -1.49 -10.66
CA GLU A 214 5.04 -0.40 -9.91
C GLU A 214 4.86 -0.62 -8.41
N VAL A 215 5.93 -0.45 -7.65
CA VAL A 215 5.83 -0.28 -6.19
C VAL A 215 5.60 1.19 -5.90
N ALA A 216 4.37 1.63 -6.18
CA ALA A 216 3.80 2.86 -5.64
C ALA A 216 2.57 2.55 -4.76
N LEU A 217 2.21 1.27 -4.62
CA LEU A 217 1.00 0.85 -3.93
C LEU A 217 1.33 0.37 -2.52
N PRO A 218 0.57 0.80 -1.49
CA PRO A 218 0.72 0.25 -0.15
C PRO A 218 0.61 -1.28 -0.21
N CYS A 219 1.35 -1.96 0.67
CA CYS A 219 1.44 -3.43 0.81
C CYS A 219 0.06 -4.15 0.76
N SER A 220 -1.02 -3.42 1.04
CA SER A 220 -2.40 -3.83 0.84
C SER A 220 -2.73 -4.27 -0.58
N GLU A 221 -2.24 -3.65 -1.66
CA GLU A 221 -2.71 -4.04 -3.00
C GLU A 221 -2.06 -5.33 -3.53
N VAL A 222 -0.80 -5.59 -3.15
CA VAL A 222 -0.14 -6.87 -3.43
C VAL A 222 -0.84 -7.98 -2.63
N LYS A 223 -1.15 -7.73 -1.36
CA LYS A 223 -1.91 -8.67 -0.51
C LYS A 223 -3.37 -8.84 -0.99
N MET A 224 -3.98 -7.79 -1.52
CA MET A 224 -5.36 -7.79 -2.07
C MET A 224 -5.42 -8.43 -3.45
N LYS A 225 -4.39 -8.34 -4.30
CA LYS A 225 -4.30 -9.11 -5.57
C LYS A 225 -3.94 -10.56 -5.32
N MET A 226 -3.15 -10.86 -4.29
CA MET A 226 -2.92 -12.23 -3.82
C MET A 226 -4.14 -12.85 -3.14
N LYS A 227 -5.01 -12.07 -2.48
CA LYS A 227 -6.23 -12.57 -1.81
C LYS A 227 -7.50 -12.55 -2.66
N ARG A 228 -7.61 -11.72 -3.70
CA ARG A 228 -8.86 -11.55 -4.50
C ARG A 228 -9.20 -12.71 -5.45
N ASN A 229 -8.39 -13.76 -5.54
CA ASN A 229 -8.64 -14.90 -6.43
C ASN A 229 -9.47 -16.03 -5.79
N THR A 230 -10.47 -15.72 -4.96
CA THR A 230 -11.55 -16.66 -4.61
C THR A 230 -12.81 -16.29 -5.41
N PRO A 231 -13.45 -17.22 -6.15
CA PRO A 231 -14.52 -16.89 -7.08
C PRO A 231 -15.85 -16.76 -6.31
N ALA A 232 -16.08 -15.61 -5.69
CA ALA A 232 -17.36 -15.31 -5.05
C ALA A 232 -17.69 -13.81 -5.14
N ALA A 233 -17.76 -13.25 -6.35
CA ALA A 233 -18.39 -11.94 -6.58
C ALA A 233 -18.62 -11.63 -8.08
N SER A 234 -19.23 -12.52 -8.85
CA SER A 234 -19.66 -12.18 -10.22
C SER A 234 -20.95 -11.34 -10.27
N ASN A 235 -21.73 -11.24 -9.19
CA ASN A 235 -23.07 -10.61 -9.25
C ASN A 235 -23.19 -9.21 -8.63
N LEU A 236 -22.14 -8.65 -8.01
CA LEU A 236 -22.16 -7.28 -7.44
C LEU A 236 -21.39 -6.24 -8.28
N ALA A 237 -20.47 -6.68 -9.14
CA ALA A 237 -19.66 -5.80 -9.99
C ALA A 237 -20.41 -5.25 -11.23
N GLN A 238 -21.52 -5.90 -11.64
CA GLN A 238 -22.36 -5.38 -12.73
C GLN A 238 -23.23 -4.20 -12.29
N ALA A 239 -23.63 -4.12 -11.02
CA ALA A 239 -24.52 -3.05 -10.52
C ALA A 239 -23.84 -1.67 -10.43
N HIS A 240 -22.52 -1.60 -10.21
CA HIS A 240 -21.78 -0.34 -10.13
C HIS A 240 -21.38 0.24 -11.50
N LYS A 241 -21.48 -0.54 -12.58
CA LYS A 241 -21.11 -0.10 -13.94
C LYS A 241 -22.18 0.75 -14.63
N TRP A 242 -23.42 0.68 -14.16
CA TRP A 242 -24.58 1.36 -14.78
C TRP A 242 -25.06 2.60 -14.01
N ARG A 243 -24.67 2.80 -12.75
CA ARG A 243 -25.12 3.93 -11.92
C ARG A 243 -24.79 5.33 -12.49
N PRO A 244 -23.57 5.63 -12.98
CA PRO A 244 -23.31 6.95 -13.57
C PRO A 244 -23.98 7.14 -14.93
N LYS A 245 -24.26 6.04 -15.66
CA LYS A 245 -24.97 6.08 -16.95
C LYS A 245 -26.48 6.28 -16.78
N LEU A 246 -27.10 5.69 -15.77
CA LEU A 246 -28.50 5.95 -15.42
C LEU A 246 -28.70 7.38 -14.89
N ALA A 247 -27.79 7.87 -14.03
CA ALA A 247 -27.87 9.23 -13.50
C ALA A 247 -27.77 10.30 -14.59
N THR A 248 -26.87 10.10 -15.58
CA THR A 248 -26.76 11.01 -16.74
C THR A 248 -27.94 10.90 -17.70
N PHE A 249 -28.56 9.73 -17.83
CA PHE A 249 -29.76 9.54 -18.66
C PHE A 249 -31.00 10.17 -18.02
N ILE A 250 -31.18 10.03 -16.70
CA ILE A 250 -32.26 10.67 -15.94
C ILE A 250 -32.06 12.19 -15.90
N HIS A 251 -30.82 12.67 -15.73
CA HIS A 251 -30.54 14.11 -15.75
C HIS A 251 -30.76 14.73 -17.14
N LYS A 252 -30.46 14.03 -18.24
CA LYS A 252 -30.80 14.47 -19.60
C LYS A 252 -32.29 14.41 -19.89
N ALA A 253 -32.99 13.37 -19.43
CA ALA A 253 -34.43 13.24 -19.61
C ALA A 253 -35.21 14.31 -18.81
N LEU A 254 -34.73 14.68 -17.61
CA LEU A 254 -35.33 15.76 -16.82
C LEU A 254 -35.07 17.15 -17.44
N LEU A 255 -33.91 17.35 -18.08
CA LEU A 255 -33.56 18.60 -18.75
C LEU A 255 -34.43 18.88 -19.99
N VAL A 256 -34.76 17.83 -20.76
CA VAL A 256 -35.65 17.94 -21.93
C VAL A 256 -37.10 18.22 -21.52
N HIS A 257 -37.54 17.81 -20.32
CA HIS A 257 -38.87 18.12 -19.81
C HIS A 257 -39.00 19.51 -19.14
N LEU A 258 -37.89 20.22 -18.92
CA LEU A 258 -37.87 21.53 -18.24
C LEU A 258 -37.91 22.75 -19.19
N GLU A 259 -37.94 22.54 -20.50
CA GLU A 259 -37.99 23.63 -21.50
C GLU A 259 -39.40 24.10 -21.89
N THR A 260 -40.47 23.64 -21.21
CA THR A 260 -41.86 24.02 -21.53
C THR A 260 -42.67 24.58 -20.35
N ILE A 261 -42.04 25.04 -19.26
CA ILE A 261 -42.78 25.49 -18.06
C ILE A 261 -42.31 26.87 -17.58
N ASP A 262 -43.29 27.75 -17.34
CA ASP A 262 -43.18 29.17 -17.00
C ASP A 262 -42.13 29.54 -15.92
N PRO A 263 -41.54 30.75 -16.02
CA PRO A 263 -40.37 31.19 -15.24
C PRO A 263 -40.57 31.25 -13.72
N LEU A 264 -41.81 31.24 -13.21
CA LEU A 264 -42.09 31.20 -11.76
C LEU A 264 -41.90 29.79 -11.15
N ARG A 265 -42.01 28.72 -11.93
CA ARG A 265 -41.85 27.33 -11.45
C ARG A 265 -40.39 26.87 -11.37
N GLN A 266 -39.47 27.51 -12.11
CA GLN A 266 -38.04 27.18 -12.09
C GLN A 266 -37.37 27.50 -10.75
N SER A 267 -37.81 28.55 -10.05
CA SER A 267 -37.26 28.92 -8.73
C SER A 267 -37.57 27.85 -7.67
N LEU A 268 -38.83 27.36 -7.65
CA LEU A 268 -39.28 26.32 -6.73
C LEU A 268 -38.62 24.96 -7.03
N LEU A 269 -38.44 24.60 -8.31
CA LEU A 269 -37.74 23.38 -8.71
C LEU A 269 -36.25 23.41 -8.39
N ARG A 270 -35.59 24.56 -8.52
CA ARG A 270 -34.18 24.73 -8.10
C ARG A 270 -34.04 24.63 -6.58
N GLY A 271 -34.98 25.23 -5.83
CA GLY A 271 -35.04 25.07 -4.38
C GLY A 271 -35.27 23.62 -3.94
N TRP A 272 -36.18 22.91 -4.62
CA TRP A 272 -36.46 21.50 -4.36
C TRP A 272 -35.30 20.57 -4.73
N LEU A 273 -34.58 20.85 -5.83
CA LEU A 273 -33.37 20.10 -6.20
C LEU A 273 -32.21 20.37 -5.24
N LEU A 274 -32.02 21.62 -4.77
CA LEU A 274 -31.04 21.94 -3.73
C LEU A 274 -31.37 21.25 -2.41
N LEU A 275 -32.64 21.22 -2.01
CA LEU A 275 -33.09 20.51 -0.81
C LEU A 275 -32.84 19.00 -0.93
N ASN A 276 -33.13 18.39 -2.09
CA ASN A 276 -32.83 16.97 -2.33
C ASN A 276 -31.32 16.69 -2.43
N LEU A 277 -30.51 17.61 -2.95
CA LEU A 277 -29.06 17.49 -2.96
C LEU A 277 -28.50 17.55 -1.54
N ILE A 278 -29.02 18.43 -0.69
CA ILE A 278 -28.65 18.53 0.72
C ILE A 278 -29.10 17.27 1.48
N ILE A 279 -30.32 16.78 1.26
CA ILE A 279 -30.82 15.53 1.85
C ILE A 279 -29.98 14.34 1.39
N SER A 280 -29.62 14.25 0.10
CA SER A 280 -28.74 13.21 -0.45
C SER A 280 -27.34 13.28 0.18
N CYS A 281 -26.80 14.49 0.36
CA CYS A 281 -25.49 14.72 0.96
C CYS A 281 -25.47 14.37 2.46
N ILE A 282 -26.59 14.57 3.18
CA ILE A 282 -26.74 14.14 4.57
C ILE A 282 -26.87 12.61 4.65
N THR A 283 -27.55 11.95 3.70
CA THR A 283 -27.69 10.48 3.68
C THR A 283 -26.44 9.72 3.22
N GLU A 284 -25.49 10.38 2.53
CA GLU A 284 -24.20 9.77 2.12
C GLU A 284 -23.12 9.81 3.22
N MET A 285 -23.32 10.59 4.29
CA MET A 285 -22.49 10.51 5.50
C MET A 285 -22.98 9.38 6.42
N GLY A 286 -22.93 8.14 5.95
CA GLY A 286 -23.15 6.97 6.80
C GLY A 286 -21.99 6.82 7.79
N SER A 287 -22.16 7.28 9.02
CA SER A 287 -21.25 7.04 10.15
C SER A 287 -21.13 5.54 10.40
N LYS A 288 -19.95 4.96 10.16
CA LYS A 288 -19.72 3.52 10.36
C LYS A 288 -19.27 3.30 11.80
N GLN A 289 -20.23 3.10 12.71
CA GLN A 289 -19.88 2.71 14.07
C GLN A 289 -19.15 1.37 14.07
N GLN A 290 -17.97 1.33 14.69
CA GLN A 290 -17.15 0.14 14.84
C GLN A 290 -17.08 -0.24 16.32
N LYS A 291 -17.24 -1.53 16.61
CA LYS A 291 -16.95 -2.15 17.90
C LYS A 291 -15.60 -2.86 17.83
N ILE A 292 -14.63 -2.38 18.58
CA ILE A 292 -13.25 -2.91 18.61
C ILE A 292 -12.99 -3.53 19.97
N VAL A 293 -12.48 -4.76 20.00
CA VAL A 293 -12.08 -5.47 21.22
C VAL A 293 -10.58 -5.67 21.22
N ILE A 294 -9.90 -5.05 22.18
CA ILE A 294 -8.44 -5.12 22.37
C ILE A 294 -8.16 -5.82 23.70
N LYS A 295 -7.36 -6.90 23.69
CA LYS A 295 -6.86 -7.51 24.92
C LYS A 295 -5.55 -6.85 25.32
N VAL A 296 -5.47 -6.42 26.58
CA VAL A 296 -4.29 -5.79 27.17
C VAL A 296 -3.92 -6.54 28.44
N GLN A 297 -2.66 -6.91 28.59
CA GLN A 297 -2.17 -7.47 29.86
C GLN A 297 -1.99 -6.34 30.88
N ILE A 298 -2.86 -6.28 31.90
CA ILE A 298 -2.85 -5.22 32.91
C ILE A 298 -2.53 -5.79 34.30
N ASN A 299 -1.27 -5.68 34.72
CA ASN A 299 -0.83 -6.21 36.01
C ASN A 299 -0.87 -5.17 37.15
N CYS A 300 -1.34 -3.93 36.89
CA CYS A 300 -1.34 -2.83 37.86
C CYS A 300 -2.56 -1.90 37.68
N ASN A 301 -3.19 -1.48 38.78
CA ASN A 301 -4.31 -0.53 38.76
C ASN A 301 -3.93 0.84 38.15
N LYS A 302 -2.70 1.32 38.37
CA LYS A 302 -2.19 2.56 37.74
C LYS A 302 -2.12 2.44 36.21
N CYS A 303 -1.71 1.28 35.70
CA CYS A 303 -1.64 1.00 34.26
C CYS A 303 -3.05 0.93 33.65
N ARG A 304 -4.03 0.40 34.41
CA ARG A 304 -5.44 0.35 34.00
C ARG A 304 -6.04 1.74 33.80
N SER A 305 -5.91 2.62 34.78
CA SER A 305 -6.42 3.99 34.68
C SER A 305 -5.74 4.77 33.56
N LYS A 306 -4.44 4.52 33.34
CA LYS A 306 -3.69 5.12 32.23
C LYS A 306 -4.17 4.61 30.86
N ALA A 307 -4.43 3.31 30.73
CA ALA A 307 -4.97 2.71 29.51
C ALA A 307 -6.35 3.28 29.17
N MET A 308 -7.26 3.29 30.15
CA MET A 308 -8.61 3.84 29.99
C MET A 308 -8.59 5.31 29.59
N ARG A 309 -7.74 6.13 30.24
CA ARG A 309 -7.58 7.54 29.90
C ARG A 309 -7.05 7.75 28.49
N LEU A 310 -6.07 6.96 28.06
CA LEU A 310 -5.49 7.07 26.71
C LEU A 310 -6.49 6.72 25.63
N VAL A 311 -7.27 5.68 25.86
CA VAL A 311 -8.30 5.21 24.94
C VAL A 311 -9.44 6.22 24.86
N ALA A 312 -9.91 6.74 26.00
CA ALA A 312 -10.96 7.76 26.02
C ALA A 312 -10.51 9.11 25.42
N SER A 313 -9.19 9.36 25.33
CA SER A 313 -8.63 10.54 24.66
C SER A 313 -8.33 10.31 23.18
N ALA A 314 -8.58 9.12 22.64
CA ALA A 314 -8.33 8.83 21.23
C ALA A 314 -9.47 9.40 20.37
N GLU A 315 -9.10 9.92 19.19
CA GLU A 315 -10.05 10.53 18.26
C GLU A 315 -11.01 9.47 17.70
N GLY A 316 -12.31 9.79 17.71
CA GLY A 316 -13.36 8.93 17.20
C GLY A 316 -13.93 7.90 18.18
N VAL A 317 -13.49 7.87 19.45
CA VAL A 317 -14.02 6.93 20.46
C VAL A 317 -15.21 7.55 21.21
N ASP A 318 -16.39 6.93 21.11
CA ASP A 318 -17.62 7.38 21.78
C ASP A 318 -17.82 6.72 23.16
N SER A 319 -17.47 5.43 23.28
CA SER A 319 -17.58 4.71 24.55
C SER A 319 -16.47 3.67 24.74
N VAL A 320 -16.11 3.48 26.01
CA VAL A 320 -15.06 2.55 26.45
C VAL A 320 -15.60 1.72 27.60
N ALA A 321 -15.62 0.40 27.42
CA ALA A 321 -15.97 -0.57 28.44
C ALA A 321 -14.82 -1.55 28.68
N VAL A 322 -14.77 -2.13 29.88
CA VAL A 322 -13.84 -3.20 30.22
C VAL A 322 -14.66 -4.48 30.40
N GLU A 323 -14.42 -5.48 29.56
CA GLU A 323 -15.08 -6.77 29.58
C GLU A 323 -14.06 -7.91 29.83
N GLY A 324 -14.56 -9.10 30.14
CA GLY A 324 -13.75 -10.29 30.41
C GLY A 324 -13.62 -10.64 31.90
N GLU A 325 -13.53 -11.94 32.17
CA GLU A 325 -13.47 -12.55 33.50
C GLU A 325 -12.30 -11.98 34.33
N ASP A 326 -11.16 -11.75 33.68
CA ASP A 326 -9.94 -11.17 34.27
C ASP A 326 -9.82 -9.64 34.10
N LYS A 327 -10.83 -8.97 33.51
CA LYS A 327 -10.82 -7.52 33.19
C LYS A 327 -9.71 -7.09 32.20
N ASP A 328 -9.30 -8.00 31.32
CA ASP A 328 -8.23 -7.81 30.33
C ASP A 328 -8.70 -7.35 28.95
N HIS A 329 -10.01 -7.32 28.68
CA HIS A 329 -10.54 -6.90 27.37
C HIS A 329 -11.08 -5.47 27.44
N LEU A 330 -10.55 -4.60 26.58
CA LEU A 330 -11.06 -3.25 26.35
C LEU A 330 -11.97 -3.29 25.12
N VAL A 331 -13.24 -2.91 25.32
CA VAL A 331 -14.26 -2.82 24.28
C VAL A 331 -14.53 -1.37 23.99
N LEU A 332 -14.39 -1.01 22.71
CA LEU A 332 -14.44 0.37 22.23
C LEU A 332 -15.53 0.46 21.19
N VAL A 333 -16.36 1.49 21.28
CA VAL A 333 -17.32 1.83 20.22
C VAL A 333 -17.05 3.25 19.77
N GLY A 334 -16.91 3.45 18.47
CA GLY A 334 -16.59 4.74 17.90
C GLY A 334 -16.63 4.76 16.37
N ASP A 335 -16.63 5.94 15.79
CA ASP A 335 -16.57 6.18 14.34
C ASP A 335 -15.18 6.71 13.96
N GLY A 336 -14.61 6.19 12.87
CA GLY A 336 -13.30 6.62 12.38
C GLY A 336 -12.09 6.20 13.25
N VAL A 337 -12.26 5.26 14.19
CA VAL A 337 -11.16 4.78 15.03
C VAL A 337 -10.20 3.89 14.22
N ASP A 338 -8.92 4.24 14.15
CA ASP A 338 -7.89 3.33 13.62
C ASP A 338 -7.44 2.34 14.72
N PRO A 339 -7.83 1.04 14.64
CA PRO A 339 -7.45 0.06 15.65
C PRO A 339 -5.94 -0.20 15.70
N ALA A 340 -5.21 -0.01 14.59
CA ALA A 340 -3.79 -0.28 14.53
C ALA A 340 -2.98 0.79 15.27
N ASP A 341 -3.29 2.07 15.06
CA ASP A 341 -2.60 3.18 15.74
C ASP A 341 -2.91 3.21 17.24
N LEU A 342 -4.17 2.95 17.60
CA LEU A 342 -4.58 2.82 19.00
C LEU A 342 -3.83 1.69 19.71
N THR A 343 -3.74 0.52 19.07
CA THR A 343 -3.00 -0.64 19.62
C THR A 343 -1.50 -0.31 19.73
N CYS A 344 -0.92 0.41 18.78
CA CYS A 344 0.47 0.87 18.86
C CYS A 344 0.71 1.82 20.05
N THR A 345 -0.23 2.74 20.30
CA THR A 345 -0.14 3.68 21.42
C THR A 345 -0.25 2.97 22.77
N LEU A 346 -1.13 1.97 22.88
CA LEU A 346 -1.25 1.11 24.06
C LEU A 346 0.02 0.29 24.30
N ARG A 347 0.61 -0.28 23.25
CA ARG A 347 1.88 -1.02 23.33
C ARG A 347 3.03 -0.19 23.87
N LYS A 348 3.10 1.08 23.47
CA LYS A 348 4.15 2.01 23.92
C LYS A 348 3.99 2.45 25.38
N LYS A 349 2.75 2.59 25.87
CA LYS A 349 2.48 3.28 27.16
C LYS A 349 2.01 2.38 28.30
N VAL A 350 1.42 1.22 28.00
CA VAL A 350 0.73 0.36 28.97
C VAL A 350 1.34 -1.05 29.01
N GLY A 351 1.69 -1.63 27.86
CA GLY A 351 2.29 -2.97 27.77
C GLY A 351 1.74 -3.79 26.60
N HIS A 352 1.87 -5.11 26.64
CA HIS A 352 1.45 -5.99 25.56
C HIS A 352 -0.07 -5.90 25.31
N ALA A 353 -0.44 -5.47 24.10
CA ALA A 353 -1.81 -5.33 23.64
C ALA A 353 -2.00 -5.98 22.27
N TYR A 354 -3.14 -6.64 22.04
CA TYR A 354 -3.49 -7.24 20.76
C TYR A 354 -4.96 -7.06 20.42
N ILE A 355 -5.24 -6.87 19.13
CA ILE A 355 -6.60 -6.75 18.62
C ILE A 355 -7.20 -8.15 18.57
N VAL A 356 -8.33 -8.34 19.24
CA VAL A 356 -9.06 -9.61 19.25
C VAL A 356 -10.11 -9.61 18.14
N LYS A 357 -10.93 -8.56 18.06
CA LYS A 357 -12.02 -8.44 17.09
C LYS A 357 -12.27 -6.98 16.70
N VAL A 358 -12.71 -6.77 15.46
CA VAL A 358 -13.25 -5.51 14.94
C VAL A 358 -14.53 -5.85 14.21
N GLU A 359 -15.65 -5.34 14.70
CA GLU A 359 -16.99 -5.56 14.18
C GLU A 359 -17.62 -4.23 13.78
N GLU A 360 -18.35 -4.18 12.67
CA GLU A 360 -19.16 -3.01 12.32
C GLU A 360 -20.52 -3.12 13.01
N VAL A 361 -20.86 -2.16 13.86
CA VAL A 361 -22.17 -2.11 14.53
C VAL A 361 -23.17 -1.51 13.57
N LYS A 362 -24.04 -2.35 13.01
CA LYS A 362 -25.24 -1.89 12.31
C LYS A 362 -26.26 -1.47 13.36
N ALA A 363 -26.69 -0.21 13.34
CA ALA A 363 -27.75 0.29 14.20
C ALA A 363 -28.99 -0.61 14.05
N LYS A 364 -29.39 -1.27 15.14
CA LYS A 364 -30.71 -1.90 15.23
C LYS A 364 -31.70 -0.79 15.54
N THR A 365 -32.56 -0.47 14.59
CA THR A 365 -33.75 0.36 14.82
C THR A 365 -34.70 -0.43 15.71
N GLU A 366 -34.83 -0.03 16.97
CA GLU A 366 -35.86 -0.54 17.88
C GLU A 366 -37.12 0.34 17.75
N PRO A 367 -38.34 -0.24 17.68
CA PRO A 367 -39.55 0.48 17.29
C PRO A 367 -40.05 1.47 18.37
N GLU A 368 -40.43 2.67 17.93
CA GLU A 368 -41.09 3.70 18.73
C GLU A 368 -42.39 3.18 19.36
N LYS A 369 -42.57 3.46 20.66
CA LYS A 369 -43.86 3.31 21.36
C LYS A 369 -44.86 4.35 20.81
N PRO A 370 -46.15 4.00 20.62
CA PRO A 370 -47.14 4.93 20.10
C PRO A 370 -47.41 6.09 21.06
N PRO A 371 -47.71 7.30 20.54
CA PRO A 371 -47.92 8.51 21.35
C PRO A 371 -49.18 8.43 22.22
N PRO A 372 -49.20 9.11 23.38
CA PRO A 372 -50.32 9.07 24.30
C PRO A 372 -51.54 9.82 23.74
N VAL A 373 -52.69 9.16 23.77
CA VAL A 373 -54.01 9.71 23.51
C VAL A 373 -54.37 10.68 24.63
N VAL A 374 -54.39 11.99 24.33
CA VAL A 374 -55.06 12.99 25.17
C VAL A 374 -56.52 13.07 24.76
N ASN A 375 -57.39 12.52 25.61
CA ASN A 375 -58.84 12.63 25.47
C ASN A 375 -59.29 14.07 25.80
N ALA A 376 -60.02 14.67 24.87
CA ALA A 376 -60.79 15.89 25.11
C ALA A 376 -61.99 15.56 26.02
N VAL A 377 -62.14 16.31 27.12
CA VAL A 377 -63.40 16.41 27.87
C VAL A 377 -63.79 17.87 27.89
N ALA A 378 -65.01 18.13 27.42
CA ALA A 378 -65.66 19.43 27.31
C ALA A 378 -66.31 19.87 28.63
N VAL A 379 -67.04 21.00 28.56
CA VAL A 379 -67.88 21.71 29.56
C VAL A 379 -67.09 22.83 30.25
N GLY A 380 -67.46 24.11 30.22
CA GLY A 380 -68.73 24.85 30.11
C GLY A 380 -68.49 26.27 30.69
N PRO A 381 -69.46 27.21 30.67
CA PRO A 381 -69.24 28.59 30.24
C PRO A 381 -68.84 29.61 31.32
N THR A 382 -68.32 30.74 30.82
CA THR A 382 -67.99 32.01 31.47
C THR A 382 -69.20 32.70 32.12
N PRO A 383 -68.93 33.61 33.08
CA PRO A 383 -69.51 34.95 33.06
C PRO A 383 -68.53 35.99 32.47
#